data_AF-A0A832K9U6-F1
#
_entry.id   AF-A0A832K9U6-F1
#
_cell.length_a   1.000
_cell.length_b   1.000
_cell.length_c   1.000
_cell.angle_alpha   90.00
_cell.angle_beta   90.00
_cell.angle_gamma   90.00
#
_symmetry.space_group_name_H-M   'P 1'
#
loop_
_entity.id
_entity.type
_entity.pdbx_description
1 polymer ?
#
loop_
_entity_poly.entity_id
_entity_poly.type
_entity_poly.pdbx_seq_one_letter_code
_entity_poly.pdbx_strand_id
1 'polypeptide(L)'
;MSNTYIFSSESVGEGHPDKVCDTISDYVLDACLRVDKMSRVACECYAKSNTVIVGGEITVPRLGYRNPSEVIDFVGLARQAIRDIGYVNEDDVFHAEKVFVNCLITGQSPDIAQGVDARKAVGKKTAKQGAGDQGLMFGYACDETPELMPAPIMFAHRLGRKLTEIRKSGKVPWLRPDAKSQVSVAYVDGKPAAITNVVISTQHTREVEHREIEKFCIEHVIQKVLPKKLLNSRTEYLINPTGRFVVGGPQGDTGLTGRKIIVDSYGGMGRHGGGAFSGKDPTKVDRSAAYMARWVAKNVVAAGLASKCELQFAYAIGHPDPVSVSVDTFGTARVPEERIIRAIKRLF
;
A
#
# COMPACT_ATOMS: atom_id res chain seq x y z
N MET A 1 -29.25 19.09 -14.26
CA MET A 1 -27.89 19.64 -14.46
C MET A 1 -26.94 18.47 -14.35
N SER A 2 -25.92 18.37 -15.22
CA SER A 2 -24.88 17.34 -15.10
C SER A 2 -24.09 17.55 -13.81
N ASN A 3 -23.82 16.49 -13.06
CA ASN A 3 -23.02 16.58 -11.84
C ASN A 3 -21.53 16.54 -12.21
N THR A 4 -20.78 17.59 -11.91
CA THR A 4 -19.37 17.72 -12.29
C THR A 4 -18.50 18.06 -11.09
N TYR A 5 -17.36 17.36 -10.95
CA TYR A 5 -16.38 17.61 -9.90
C TYR A 5 -14.98 17.17 -10.35
N ILE A 6 -13.94 17.58 -9.63
CA ILE A 6 -12.58 17.09 -9.82
C ILE A 6 -12.19 16.28 -8.58
N PHE A 7 -11.59 15.11 -8.79
CA PHE A 7 -11.06 14.28 -7.73
C PHE A 7 -9.59 13.98 -7.99
N SER A 8 -8.77 14.06 -6.95
CA SER A 8 -7.33 13.87 -7.02
C SER A 8 -6.90 12.71 -6.13
N SER A 9 -5.97 11.90 -6.64
CA SER A 9 -5.25 10.91 -5.83
C SER A 9 -3.76 11.02 -6.10
N GLU A 10 -2.98 10.58 -5.13
CA GLU A 10 -1.53 10.53 -5.21
C GLU A 10 -0.97 9.13 -4.95
N SER A 11 0.27 8.94 -5.36
CA SER A 11 1.08 7.76 -5.10
C SER A 11 2.53 8.19 -4.90
N VAL A 12 3.29 7.33 -4.25
CA VAL A 12 4.73 7.46 -4.09
C VAL A 12 5.43 6.21 -4.63
N GLY A 13 6.69 6.35 -5.04
CA GLY A 13 7.54 5.25 -5.51
C GLY A 13 8.11 4.44 -4.35
N GLU A 14 8.76 3.32 -4.69
CA GLU A 14 9.37 2.40 -3.70
C GLU A 14 10.52 3.04 -2.89
N GLY A 15 11.15 4.11 -3.40
CA GLY A 15 12.17 4.87 -2.67
C GLY A 15 11.62 5.89 -1.66
N HIS A 16 10.32 6.17 -1.66
CA HIS A 16 9.76 7.06 -0.65
C HIS A 16 10.00 6.50 0.76
N PRO A 17 10.48 7.28 1.75
CA PRO A 17 10.93 6.73 3.03
C PRO A 17 9.87 5.90 3.79
N ASP A 18 8.60 6.30 3.75
CA ASP A 18 7.52 5.44 4.29
C ASP A 18 7.36 4.11 3.53
N LYS A 19 7.47 4.09 2.19
CA LYS A 19 7.40 2.85 1.41
C LYS A 19 8.66 2.00 1.55
N VAL A 20 9.82 2.61 1.82
CA VAL A 20 11.03 1.89 2.25
C VAL A 20 10.73 1.10 3.53
N CYS A 21 10.10 1.75 4.52
CA CYS A 21 9.73 1.09 5.77
C CYS A 21 8.70 -0.03 5.56
N ASP A 22 7.66 0.21 4.78
CA ASP A 22 6.69 -0.83 4.40
C ASP A 22 7.38 -2.05 3.75
N THR A 23 8.33 -1.80 2.83
CA THR A 23 9.04 -2.85 2.11
C THR A 23 9.93 -3.66 3.05
N ILE A 24 10.68 -3.00 3.94
CA ILE A 24 11.52 -3.69 4.94
C ILE A 24 10.64 -4.56 5.86
N SER A 25 9.52 -4.03 6.35
CA SER A 25 8.59 -4.76 7.20
C SER A 25 8.01 -5.99 6.52
N ASP A 26 7.67 -5.90 5.23
CA ASP A 26 7.18 -7.06 4.47
C ASP A 26 8.31 -8.06 4.08
N TYR A 27 9.56 -7.60 3.88
CA TYR A 27 10.71 -8.52 3.73
C TYR A 27 10.91 -9.39 4.99
N VAL A 28 10.75 -8.79 6.16
CA VAL A 28 10.81 -9.50 7.45
C VAL A 28 9.65 -10.50 7.56
N LEU A 29 8.42 -10.09 7.23
CA LEU A 29 7.27 -10.98 7.21
C LEU A 29 7.49 -12.18 6.29
N ASP A 30 7.92 -11.95 5.05
CA ASP A 30 8.14 -13.00 4.06
C ASP A 30 9.22 -14.00 4.52
N ALA A 31 10.29 -13.50 5.16
CA ALA A 31 11.33 -14.36 5.72
C ALA A 31 10.78 -15.23 6.86
N CYS A 32 9.98 -14.68 7.76
CA CYS A 32 9.33 -15.43 8.84
C CYS A 32 8.39 -16.51 8.28
N LEU A 33 7.53 -16.15 7.31
CA LEU A 33 6.59 -17.08 6.69
C LEU A 33 7.29 -18.20 5.89
N ARG A 34 8.48 -17.93 5.36
CA ARG A 34 9.32 -18.94 4.68
C ARG A 34 9.86 -19.97 5.66
N VAL A 35 10.27 -19.54 6.86
CA VAL A 35 10.70 -20.45 7.94
C VAL A 35 9.51 -21.25 8.46
N ASP A 36 8.41 -20.56 8.78
CA ASP A 36 7.17 -21.15 9.28
C ASP A 36 5.93 -20.37 8.80
N LYS A 37 5.05 -21.05 8.05
CA LYS A 37 3.80 -20.47 7.55
C LYS A 37 2.83 -20.05 8.66
N MET A 38 3.03 -20.55 9.88
CA MET A 38 2.24 -20.19 11.07
C MET A 38 2.86 -19.05 11.88
N SER A 39 3.91 -18.39 11.37
CA SER A 39 4.55 -17.26 12.05
C SER A 39 3.54 -16.15 12.33
N ARG A 40 3.59 -15.61 13.55
CA ARG A 40 2.87 -14.40 13.94
C ARG A 40 3.85 -13.24 13.85
N VAL A 41 3.52 -12.24 13.04
CA VAL A 41 4.40 -11.10 12.74
C VAL A 41 3.61 -9.81 12.86
N ALA A 42 4.15 -8.88 13.64
CA ALA A 42 3.81 -7.47 13.67
C ALA A 42 5.14 -6.70 13.62
N CYS A 43 5.70 -6.58 12.42
CA CYS A 43 6.99 -5.91 12.19
C CYS A 43 6.74 -4.45 11.81
N GLU A 44 7.40 -3.56 12.52
CA GLU A 44 7.41 -2.13 12.26
C GLU A 44 8.82 -1.68 11.88
N CYS A 45 8.90 -0.66 11.02
CA CYS A 45 10.16 -0.10 10.56
C CYS A 45 10.11 1.43 10.62
N TYR A 46 11.24 2.02 11.06
CA TYR A 46 11.54 3.44 11.04
C TYR A 46 12.82 3.67 10.23
N ALA A 47 12.86 4.69 9.37
CA ALA A 47 14.05 5.06 8.60
C ALA A 47 14.31 6.56 8.61
N LYS A 48 15.54 6.99 8.92
CA LYS A 48 15.97 8.39 8.82
C LYS A 48 17.48 8.49 8.63
N SER A 49 17.92 9.39 7.77
CA SER A 49 19.32 9.67 7.48
C SER A 49 20.07 8.40 7.08
N ASN A 50 20.99 7.89 7.90
CA ASN A 50 21.71 6.64 7.66
C ASN A 50 21.34 5.55 8.67
N THR A 51 20.10 5.57 9.16
CA THR A 51 19.62 4.66 10.22
C THR A 51 18.29 4.01 9.84
N VAL A 52 18.20 2.72 10.14
CA VAL A 52 16.98 1.93 10.14
C VAL A 52 16.81 1.30 11.53
N ILE A 53 15.57 1.33 12.02
CA ILE A 53 15.15 0.55 13.19
C ILE A 53 14.07 -0.40 12.71
N VAL A 54 14.31 -1.70 12.87
CA VAL A 54 13.32 -2.76 12.65
C VAL A 54 12.88 -3.26 14.02
N GLY A 55 11.60 -3.23 14.32
CA GLY A 55 11.08 -3.56 15.65
C GLY A 55 9.73 -4.26 15.62
N GLY A 56 9.26 -4.66 16.79
CA GLY A 56 7.93 -5.25 16.98
C GLY A 56 7.96 -6.70 17.46
N GLU A 57 6.85 -7.39 17.27
CA GLU A 57 6.60 -8.71 17.85
C GLU A 57 6.59 -9.81 16.79
N ILE A 58 7.50 -10.78 16.94
CA ILE A 58 7.65 -11.91 16.02
C ILE A 58 7.66 -13.22 16.81
N THR A 59 6.80 -14.15 16.41
CA THR A 59 6.77 -15.52 16.92
C THR A 59 6.81 -16.49 15.76
N VAL A 60 7.83 -17.34 15.73
CA VAL A 60 8.04 -18.36 14.69
C VAL A 60 7.97 -19.73 15.36
N PRO A 61 6.81 -20.43 15.33
CA PRO A 61 6.58 -21.63 16.13
C PRO A 61 7.65 -22.73 15.95
N ARG A 62 8.14 -22.94 14.73
CA ARG A 62 9.24 -23.88 14.43
C ARG A 62 10.56 -23.59 15.15
N LEU A 63 10.76 -22.39 15.69
CA LEU A 63 11.98 -22.03 16.43
C LEU A 63 11.91 -22.40 17.92
N GLY A 64 10.73 -22.74 18.45
CA GLY A 64 10.54 -23.04 19.86
C GLY A 64 10.87 -21.82 20.72
N TYR A 65 11.80 -21.97 21.66
CA TYR A 65 12.25 -20.90 22.57
C TYR A 65 13.40 -20.04 22.02
N ARG A 66 13.91 -20.34 20.82
CA ARG A 66 15.01 -19.57 20.23
C ARG A 66 14.53 -18.19 19.80
N ASN A 67 15.39 -17.17 19.96
CA ASN A 67 15.08 -15.85 19.45
C ASN A 67 15.05 -15.90 17.90
N PRO A 68 14.01 -15.34 17.23
CA PRO A 68 13.98 -15.28 15.77
C PRO A 68 15.26 -14.71 15.13
N SER A 69 15.92 -13.78 15.82
CA SER A 69 17.15 -13.13 15.37
C SER A 69 18.37 -14.07 15.31
N GLU A 70 18.31 -15.26 15.93
CA GLU A 70 19.37 -16.29 15.83
C GLU A 70 19.32 -17.06 14.50
N VAL A 71 18.18 -17.03 13.80
CA VAL A 71 17.94 -17.83 12.58
C VAL A 71 17.63 -16.96 11.38
N ILE A 72 17.03 -15.79 11.59
CA ILE A 72 16.65 -14.86 10.55
C ILE A 72 17.53 -13.62 10.63
N ASP A 73 18.31 -13.38 9.58
CA ASP A 73 19.18 -12.21 9.46
C ASP A 73 18.35 -10.95 9.11
N PHE A 74 17.72 -10.35 10.12
CA PHE A 74 16.91 -9.13 9.94
C PHE A 74 17.74 -7.95 9.41
N VAL A 75 19.02 -7.86 9.79
CA VAL A 75 19.93 -6.82 9.29
C VAL A 75 20.17 -7.02 7.78
N GLY A 76 20.51 -8.24 7.38
CA GLY A 76 20.69 -8.60 5.97
C GLY A 76 19.42 -8.39 5.14
N LEU A 77 18.24 -8.70 5.68
CA LEU A 77 16.96 -8.45 5.01
C LEU A 77 16.69 -6.97 4.80
N ALA A 78 16.92 -6.12 5.81
CA ALA A 78 16.78 -4.68 5.68
C ALA A 78 17.74 -4.14 4.59
N ARG A 79 19.01 -4.57 4.60
CA ARG A 79 19.98 -4.18 3.57
C ARG A 79 19.58 -4.68 2.17
N GLN A 80 19.06 -5.89 2.06
CA GLN A 80 18.58 -6.44 0.79
C GLN A 80 17.40 -5.63 0.25
N ALA A 81 16.41 -5.29 1.08
CA ALA A 81 15.29 -4.44 0.67
C ALA A 81 15.78 -3.07 0.17
N ILE A 82 16.71 -2.44 0.89
CA ILE A 82 17.31 -1.14 0.50
C ILE A 82 18.06 -1.26 -0.83
N ARG A 83 18.79 -2.37 -1.04
CA ARG A 83 19.49 -2.66 -2.29
C ARG A 83 18.51 -2.83 -3.46
N ASP A 84 17.44 -3.59 -3.25
CA ASP A 84 16.42 -3.87 -4.26
C ASP A 84 15.62 -2.61 -4.63
N ILE A 85 15.45 -1.68 -3.69
CA ILE A 85 14.88 -0.35 -3.96
C ILE A 85 15.84 0.50 -4.80
N GLY A 86 17.15 0.36 -4.60
CA GLY A 86 18.18 1.01 -5.41
C GLY A 86 18.94 2.14 -4.71
N TYR A 87 18.97 2.13 -3.38
CA TYR A 87 19.83 2.99 -2.55
C TYR A 87 21.24 2.38 -2.46
N VAL A 88 21.96 2.46 -3.57
CA VAL A 88 23.25 1.76 -3.82
C VAL A 88 24.30 2.66 -4.46
N ASN A 89 24.03 3.96 -4.57
CA ASN A 89 24.94 4.89 -5.21
C ASN A 89 25.96 5.40 -4.19
N GLU A 90 27.20 5.61 -4.62
CA GLU A 90 28.28 5.99 -3.70
C GLU A 90 27.97 7.28 -2.91
N ASP A 91 27.23 8.20 -3.52
CA ASP A 91 26.79 9.49 -2.98
C ASP A 91 25.51 9.42 -2.13
N ASP A 92 24.88 8.25 -2.00
CA ASP A 92 23.72 8.06 -1.13
C ASP A 92 24.15 8.09 0.35
N VAL A 93 23.52 8.97 1.15
CA VAL A 93 23.66 8.94 2.62
C VAL A 93 22.93 7.74 3.21
N PHE A 94 21.71 7.45 2.71
CA PHE A 94 20.99 6.23 3.02
C PHE A 94 21.38 5.16 2.00
N HIS A 95 22.28 4.25 2.37
CA HIS A 95 22.89 3.30 1.44
C HIS A 95 22.90 1.88 2.00
N ALA A 96 22.55 0.88 1.18
CA ALA A 96 22.39 -0.52 1.59
C ALA A 96 23.59 -1.08 2.38
N GLU A 97 24.81 -0.74 1.99
CA GLU A 97 26.04 -1.24 2.65
C GLU A 97 26.52 -0.36 3.83
N LYS A 98 26.03 0.88 3.97
CA LYS A 98 26.53 1.86 4.96
C LYS A 98 25.54 2.12 6.09
N VAL A 99 24.29 1.70 5.92
CA VAL A 99 23.20 1.95 6.86
C VAL A 99 23.39 1.23 8.19
N PHE A 100 23.16 1.95 9.28
CA PHE A 100 23.09 1.41 10.63
C PHE A 100 21.70 0.81 10.85
N VAL A 101 21.63 -0.51 11.01
CA VAL A 101 20.37 -1.23 11.26
C VAL A 101 20.33 -1.68 12.71
N ASN A 102 19.33 -1.22 13.45
CA ASN A 102 19.05 -1.68 14.81
C ASN A 102 17.82 -2.58 14.79
N CYS A 103 17.90 -3.75 15.43
CA CYS A 103 16.79 -4.68 15.54
C CYS A 103 16.27 -4.70 16.99
N LEU A 104 15.00 -4.34 17.18
CA LEU A 104 14.28 -4.30 18.45
C LEU A 104 13.11 -5.29 18.41
N ILE A 105 13.43 -6.55 18.11
CA ILE A 105 12.44 -7.64 17.94
C ILE A 105 12.25 -8.40 19.25
N THR A 106 10.99 -8.58 19.64
CA THR A 106 10.60 -9.39 20.80
C THR A 106 9.57 -10.45 20.40
N GLY A 107 9.27 -11.40 21.31
CA GLY A 107 8.16 -12.34 21.11
C GLY A 107 6.80 -11.69 21.33
N GLN A 108 5.74 -12.21 20.71
CA GLN A 108 4.38 -11.73 20.93
C GLN A 108 3.90 -12.00 22.36
N SER A 109 3.11 -11.08 22.93
CA SER A 109 2.49 -11.24 24.25
C SER A 109 1.69 -12.55 24.35
N PRO A 110 1.91 -13.37 25.40
CA PRO A 110 1.14 -14.59 25.63
C PRO A 110 -0.38 -14.36 25.79
N ASP A 111 -0.78 -13.23 26.39
CA ASP A 111 -2.19 -12.89 26.61
C ASP A 111 -2.91 -12.59 25.29
N ILE A 112 -2.21 -11.94 24.35
CA ILE A 112 -2.72 -11.72 22.99
C ILE A 112 -2.80 -13.05 22.25
N ALA A 113 -1.77 -13.90 22.34
CA ALA A 113 -1.77 -15.20 21.68
C ALA A 113 -2.97 -16.07 22.11
N GLN A 114 -3.35 -16.05 23.38
CA GLN A 114 -4.51 -16.79 23.90
C GLN A 114 -5.85 -16.37 23.28
N GLY A 115 -6.06 -15.06 23.06
CA GLY A 115 -7.30 -14.54 22.46
C GLY A 115 -7.46 -14.95 20.98
N VAL A 116 -6.35 -14.99 20.25
CA VAL A 116 -6.33 -15.24 18.81
C VAL A 116 -6.32 -16.72 18.47
N ASP A 117 -5.66 -17.55 19.26
CA ASP A 117 -5.51 -18.97 18.95
C ASP A 117 -6.85 -19.74 18.95
N ALA A 118 -6.94 -20.74 18.07
CA ALA A 118 -8.06 -21.68 17.98
C ALA A 118 -8.03 -22.70 19.14
N ARG A 119 -8.05 -22.20 20.38
CA ARG A 119 -8.03 -23.01 21.62
C ARG A 119 -9.10 -22.51 22.58
N LYS A 120 -9.67 -23.45 23.36
CA LYS A 120 -10.55 -23.08 24.48
C LYS A 120 -9.71 -22.36 25.53
N ALA A 121 -10.19 -21.19 25.97
CA ALA A 121 -9.62 -20.42 27.06
C ALA A 121 -10.75 -20.03 28.02
N VAL A 122 -10.44 -19.88 29.31
CA VAL A 122 -11.41 -19.41 30.31
C VAL A 122 -11.91 -18.03 29.89
N GLY A 123 -13.23 -17.88 29.72
CA GLY A 123 -13.86 -16.64 29.24
C GLY A 123 -14.08 -16.57 27.71
N LYS A 124 -13.49 -17.47 26.91
CA LYS A 124 -13.71 -17.51 25.45
C LYS A 124 -14.95 -18.35 25.10
N LYS A 125 -15.90 -17.74 24.38
CA LYS A 125 -17.18 -18.39 24.01
C LYS A 125 -17.05 -19.44 22.89
N THR A 126 -15.95 -19.44 22.12
CA THR A 126 -15.75 -20.34 20.97
C THR A 126 -14.31 -20.88 20.92
N ALA A 127 -14.11 -22.02 20.25
CA ALA A 127 -12.77 -22.59 20.00
C ALA A 127 -12.19 -22.22 18.63
N LYS A 128 -12.86 -21.33 17.88
CA LYS A 128 -12.37 -20.85 16.57
C LYS A 128 -11.32 -19.75 16.78
N GLN A 129 -10.45 -19.56 15.78
CA GLN A 129 -9.54 -18.42 15.75
C GLN A 129 -10.36 -17.13 15.66
N GLY A 130 -10.12 -16.20 16.57
CA GLY A 130 -10.78 -14.90 16.61
C GLY A 130 -9.95 -13.84 15.89
N ALA A 131 -10.52 -12.65 15.70
CA ALA A 131 -9.76 -11.49 15.26
C ALA A 131 -8.65 -11.14 16.27
N GLY A 132 -7.47 -10.80 15.73
CA GLY A 132 -6.29 -10.39 16.49
C GLY A 132 -6.46 -9.13 17.31
N ASP A 133 -7.32 -8.25 16.82
CA ASP A 133 -7.66 -6.95 17.39
C ASP A 133 -9.08 -6.60 16.94
N GLN A 134 -9.68 -5.58 17.56
CA GLN A 134 -10.86 -4.93 17.00
C GLN A 134 -10.45 -4.12 15.77
N GLY A 135 -11.36 -3.96 14.81
CA GLY A 135 -11.05 -3.13 13.65
C GLY A 135 -12.19 -2.98 12.66
N LEU A 136 -12.03 -1.98 11.80
CA LEU A 136 -12.90 -1.68 10.68
C LEU A 136 -12.09 -1.89 9.40
N MET A 137 -12.66 -2.54 8.40
CA MET A 137 -11.99 -2.79 7.13
C MET A 137 -12.93 -2.48 5.98
N PHE A 138 -12.41 -1.86 4.94
CA PHE A 138 -13.19 -1.45 3.78
C PHE A 138 -12.62 -2.05 2.50
N GLY A 139 -13.54 -2.52 1.66
CA GLY A 139 -13.30 -3.01 0.32
C GLY A 139 -14.00 -2.11 -0.67
N TYR A 140 -13.31 -1.62 -1.70
CA TYR A 140 -13.95 -0.80 -2.73
C TYR A 140 -13.66 -1.37 -4.11
N ALA A 141 -14.60 -1.27 -5.04
CA ALA A 141 -14.41 -1.53 -6.46
C ALA A 141 -15.30 -0.63 -7.34
N CYS A 142 -14.82 -0.31 -8.54
CA CYS A 142 -15.59 0.39 -9.57
C CYS A 142 -15.14 0.01 -10.98
N ASP A 143 -16.00 0.20 -11.99
CA ASP A 143 -15.72 -0.15 -13.39
C ASP A 143 -14.95 0.92 -14.20
N GLU A 144 -14.38 1.93 -13.53
CA GLU A 144 -13.65 3.03 -14.16
C GLU A 144 -12.33 2.59 -14.85
N THR A 145 -11.75 1.46 -14.42
CA THR A 145 -10.52 0.88 -14.95
C THR A 145 -10.62 -0.65 -15.09
N PRO A 146 -9.83 -1.30 -15.96
CA PRO A 146 -9.83 -2.75 -16.11
C PRO A 146 -9.52 -3.52 -14.82
N GLU A 147 -8.73 -2.93 -13.92
CA GLU A 147 -8.38 -3.49 -12.62
C GLU A 147 -9.51 -3.39 -11.58
N LEU A 148 -10.63 -2.78 -11.97
CA LEU A 148 -11.78 -2.43 -11.14
C LEU A 148 -11.41 -1.49 -9.98
N MET A 149 -10.54 -0.51 -10.27
CA MET A 149 -10.02 0.50 -9.32
C MET A 149 -10.46 1.92 -9.73
N PRO A 150 -10.51 2.88 -8.79
CA PRO A 150 -10.72 4.28 -9.13
C PRO A 150 -9.63 4.78 -10.08
N ALA A 151 -10.02 5.53 -11.11
CA ALA A 151 -9.07 5.99 -12.13
C ALA A 151 -7.90 6.86 -11.57
N PRO A 152 -8.11 7.84 -10.67
CA PRO A 152 -7.06 8.74 -10.20
C PRO A 152 -5.91 8.01 -9.50
N ILE A 153 -6.22 7.15 -8.54
CA ILE A 153 -5.20 6.37 -7.81
C ILE A 153 -4.48 5.40 -8.74
N MET A 154 -5.22 4.77 -9.67
CA MET A 154 -4.60 3.82 -10.57
C MET A 154 -3.64 4.50 -11.54
N PHE A 155 -3.98 5.69 -12.01
CA PHE A 155 -3.10 6.50 -12.85
C PHE A 155 -1.85 6.94 -12.08
N ALA A 156 -1.98 7.44 -10.85
CA ALA A 156 -0.84 7.80 -10.01
C ALA A 156 0.10 6.60 -9.79
N HIS A 157 -0.43 5.43 -9.40
CA HIS A 157 0.38 4.22 -9.24
C HIS A 157 1.11 3.78 -10.51
N ARG A 158 0.48 3.91 -11.68
CA ARG A 158 1.11 3.50 -12.94
C ARG A 158 2.27 4.43 -13.31
N LEU A 159 2.16 5.74 -13.02
CA LEU A 159 3.26 6.69 -13.22
C LEU A 159 4.48 6.33 -12.36
N GLY A 160 4.27 6.10 -11.06
CA GLY A 160 5.34 5.68 -10.14
C GLY A 160 5.99 4.35 -10.53
N ARG A 161 5.18 3.36 -10.95
CA ARG A 161 5.68 2.08 -11.48
C ARG A 161 6.54 2.27 -12.73
N LYS A 162 6.12 3.15 -13.65
CA LYS A 162 6.87 3.40 -14.88
C LYS A 162 8.21 4.10 -14.62
N LEU A 163 8.24 5.09 -13.72
CA LEU A 163 9.49 5.73 -13.29
C LEU A 163 10.46 4.71 -12.68
N THR A 164 9.95 3.84 -11.82
CA THR A 164 10.73 2.78 -11.18
C THR A 164 11.29 1.78 -12.20
N GLU A 165 10.45 1.31 -13.14
CA GLU A 165 10.86 0.42 -14.24
C GLU A 165 12.01 1.05 -15.05
N ILE A 166 11.87 2.32 -15.46
CA ILE A 166 12.89 3.00 -16.26
C ILE A 166 14.18 3.19 -15.46
N ARG A 167 14.10 3.63 -14.21
CA ARG A 167 15.26 3.78 -13.32
C ARG A 167 16.01 2.45 -13.17
N LYS A 168 15.30 1.37 -12.83
CA LYS A 168 15.87 0.03 -12.64
C LYS A 168 16.44 -0.57 -13.93
N SER A 169 16.03 -0.10 -15.10
CA SER A 169 16.64 -0.50 -16.37
C SER A 169 18.06 0.04 -16.59
N GLY A 170 18.49 1.04 -15.80
CA GLY A 170 19.80 1.69 -15.92
C GLY A 170 19.94 2.64 -17.12
N LYS A 171 18.93 2.75 -17.99
CA LYS A 171 18.98 3.56 -19.22
C LYS A 171 18.90 5.07 -18.97
N VAL A 172 18.41 5.48 -17.81
CA VAL A 172 18.26 6.90 -17.42
C VAL A 172 19.03 7.08 -16.12
N PRO A 173 20.35 7.36 -16.19
CA PRO A 173 21.25 7.26 -15.05
C PRO A 173 21.01 8.37 -14.01
N TRP A 174 20.32 9.45 -14.40
CA TRP A 174 20.04 10.56 -13.49
C TRP A 174 18.83 10.32 -12.58
N LEU A 175 18.00 9.29 -12.80
CA LEU A 175 16.86 8.99 -11.93
C LEU A 175 17.33 8.36 -10.61
N ARG A 176 16.77 8.83 -9.50
CA ARG A 176 17.01 8.28 -8.15
C ARG A 176 15.73 7.68 -7.55
N PRO A 177 15.81 6.87 -6.47
CA PRO A 177 14.69 6.04 -6.03
C PRO A 177 13.42 6.77 -5.56
N ASP A 178 13.54 7.93 -4.91
CA ASP A 178 12.39 8.64 -4.34
C ASP A 178 11.58 9.35 -5.43
N ALA A 179 10.29 9.06 -5.52
CA ALA A 179 9.40 9.66 -6.50
C ALA A 179 7.98 9.79 -5.96
N LYS A 180 7.27 10.81 -6.43
CA LYS A 180 5.88 11.10 -6.09
C LYS A 180 5.11 11.41 -7.38
N SER A 181 3.84 11.04 -7.40
CA SER A 181 2.95 11.29 -8.53
C SER A 181 1.55 11.62 -8.03
N GLN A 182 0.89 12.59 -8.66
CA GLN A 182 -0.49 12.95 -8.38
C GLN A 182 -1.26 13.11 -9.69
N VAL A 183 -2.51 12.67 -9.72
CA VAL A 183 -3.38 12.80 -10.89
C VAL A 183 -4.73 13.34 -10.45
N SER A 184 -5.14 14.45 -11.07
CA SER A 184 -6.44 15.08 -10.88
C SER A 184 -7.32 14.78 -12.08
N VAL A 185 -8.51 14.25 -11.84
CA VAL A 185 -9.44 13.80 -12.88
C VAL A 185 -10.77 14.53 -12.72
N ALA A 186 -11.23 15.17 -13.79
CA ALA A 186 -12.57 15.70 -13.90
C ALA A 186 -13.57 14.56 -14.14
N TYR A 187 -14.65 14.57 -13.38
CA TYR A 187 -15.77 13.65 -13.49
C TYR A 187 -17.01 14.37 -14.00
N VAL A 188 -17.77 13.69 -14.86
CA VAL A 188 -19.11 14.09 -15.31
C VAL A 188 -20.04 12.91 -15.07
N ASP A 189 -21.10 13.14 -14.30
CA ASP A 189 -22.10 12.14 -13.93
C ASP A 189 -21.46 10.84 -13.36
N GLY A 190 -20.45 11.03 -12.52
CA GLY A 190 -19.75 9.95 -11.82
C GLY A 190 -18.75 9.16 -12.67
N LYS A 191 -18.47 9.58 -13.92
CA LYS A 191 -17.51 8.95 -14.83
C LYS A 191 -16.29 9.84 -15.12
N PRO A 192 -15.06 9.27 -15.21
CA PRO A 192 -13.87 10.00 -15.64
C PRO A 192 -14.04 10.62 -17.03
N ALA A 193 -13.90 11.94 -17.13
CA ALA A 193 -14.08 12.69 -18.37
C ALA A 193 -12.76 13.24 -18.94
N ALA A 194 -11.88 13.78 -18.09
CA ALA A 194 -10.59 14.31 -18.49
C ALA A 194 -9.59 14.33 -17.33
N ILE A 195 -8.30 14.25 -17.62
CA ILE A 195 -7.24 14.52 -16.64
C ILE A 195 -6.94 16.02 -16.70
N THR A 196 -7.11 16.71 -15.58
CA THR A 196 -6.95 18.16 -15.49
C THR A 196 -5.53 18.55 -15.11
N ASN A 197 -4.88 17.78 -14.25
CA ASN A 197 -3.53 18.06 -13.78
C ASN A 197 -2.79 16.74 -13.48
N VAL A 198 -1.50 16.70 -13.81
CA VAL A 198 -0.58 15.63 -13.45
C VAL A 198 0.66 16.23 -12.80
N VAL A 199 0.99 15.77 -11.59
CA VAL A 199 2.22 16.11 -10.89
C VAL A 199 3.17 14.92 -10.91
N ILE A 200 4.44 15.15 -11.23
CA ILE A 200 5.54 14.22 -10.95
C ILE A 200 6.64 14.98 -10.22
N SER A 201 7.03 14.48 -9.05
CA SER A 201 8.24 14.91 -8.35
C SER A 201 9.16 13.71 -8.24
N THR A 202 10.23 13.68 -9.03
CA THR A 202 11.19 12.57 -9.06
C THR A 202 12.54 13.04 -8.56
N GLN A 203 13.16 12.26 -7.68
CA GLN A 203 14.52 12.48 -7.23
C GLN A 203 15.49 12.27 -8.40
N HIS A 204 16.53 13.09 -8.45
CA HIS A 204 17.47 13.08 -9.57
C HIS A 204 18.91 13.44 -9.14
N THR A 205 19.87 13.19 -10.03
CA THR A 205 21.27 13.60 -9.80
C THR A 205 21.43 15.12 -9.95
N ARG A 206 22.60 15.64 -9.56
CA ARG A 206 22.86 17.08 -9.48
C ARG A 206 23.02 17.73 -10.86
N GLU A 207 23.37 16.95 -11.86
CA GLU A 207 23.86 17.34 -13.17
C GLU A 207 22.74 17.51 -14.19
N VAL A 208 21.63 16.78 -14.04
CA VAL A 208 20.52 16.86 -15.00
C VAL A 208 19.77 18.19 -14.85
N GLU A 209 19.48 18.83 -15.97
CA GLU A 209 18.72 20.08 -16.01
C GLU A 209 17.22 19.83 -15.88
N HIS A 210 16.52 20.77 -15.25
CA HIS A 210 15.06 20.67 -15.06
C HIS A 210 14.29 20.51 -16.38
N ARG A 211 14.71 21.19 -17.45
CA ARG A 211 14.11 21.06 -18.79
C ARG A 211 14.17 19.64 -19.34
N GLU A 212 15.26 18.92 -19.07
CA GLU A 212 15.40 17.52 -19.48
C GLU A 212 14.46 16.62 -18.67
N ILE A 213 14.38 16.83 -17.35
CA ILE A 213 13.47 16.10 -16.45
C ILE A 213 12.01 16.30 -16.90
N GLU A 214 11.62 17.55 -17.17
CA GLU A 214 10.27 17.91 -17.59
C GLU A 214 9.89 17.22 -18.89
N LYS A 215 10.72 17.38 -19.92
CA LYS A 215 10.52 16.75 -21.22
C LYS A 215 10.43 15.23 -21.07
N PHE A 216 11.34 14.63 -20.30
CA PHE A 216 11.38 13.19 -20.08
C PHE A 216 10.10 12.68 -19.40
N CYS A 217 9.67 13.31 -18.31
CA CYS A 217 8.48 12.91 -17.58
C CYS A 217 7.23 13.01 -18.46
N ILE A 218 7.10 14.06 -19.26
CA ILE A 218 5.94 14.22 -20.16
C ILE A 218 5.96 13.16 -21.28
N GLU A 219 7.06 13.05 -22.03
CA GLU A 219 7.12 12.23 -23.26
C GLU A 219 7.25 10.73 -23.00
N HIS A 220 8.02 10.35 -21.97
CA HIS A 220 8.40 8.96 -21.73
C HIS A 220 7.64 8.31 -20.57
N VAL A 221 7.02 9.09 -19.69
CA VAL A 221 6.24 8.57 -18.56
C VAL A 221 4.76 8.87 -18.75
N ILE A 222 4.35 10.13 -18.72
CA ILE A 222 2.93 10.54 -18.69
C ILE A 222 2.21 10.11 -19.97
N GLN A 223 2.72 10.49 -21.15
CA GLN A 223 2.08 10.17 -22.43
C GLN A 223 2.11 8.68 -22.78
N LYS A 224 3.00 7.89 -22.16
CA LYS A 224 3.08 6.44 -22.35
C LYS A 224 2.15 5.67 -21.43
N VAL A 225 1.82 6.22 -20.27
CA VAL A 225 1.08 5.54 -19.22
C VAL A 225 -0.39 5.95 -19.16
N LEU A 226 -0.69 7.24 -19.32
CA LEU A 226 -2.03 7.76 -19.15
C LEU A 226 -2.87 7.58 -20.43
N PRO A 227 -4.19 7.32 -20.31
CA PRO A 227 -5.04 7.14 -21.48
C PRO A 227 -5.09 8.40 -22.34
N LYS A 228 -4.64 8.32 -23.60
CA LYS A 228 -4.61 9.46 -24.54
C LYS A 228 -5.95 10.19 -24.64
N LYS A 229 -7.07 9.46 -24.58
CA LYS A 229 -8.43 10.02 -24.64
C LYS A 229 -8.80 10.94 -23.47
N LEU A 230 -8.08 10.87 -22.36
CA LEU A 230 -8.30 11.71 -21.18
C LEU A 230 -7.32 12.89 -21.10
N LEU A 231 -6.25 12.88 -21.90
CA LEU A 231 -5.30 13.99 -21.99
C LEU A 231 -5.74 14.95 -23.10
N ASN A 232 -5.67 16.25 -22.85
CA ASN A 232 -5.99 17.28 -23.84
C ASN A 232 -5.10 18.52 -23.66
N SER A 233 -5.29 19.53 -24.51
CA SER A 233 -4.49 20.76 -24.49
C SER A 233 -4.64 21.61 -23.23
N ARG A 234 -5.64 21.32 -22.39
CA ARG A 234 -5.84 21.97 -21.08
C ARG A 234 -5.30 21.16 -19.92
N THR A 235 -4.76 19.95 -20.15
CA THR A 235 -4.12 19.17 -19.08
C THR A 235 -2.84 19.88 -18.66
N GLU A 236 -2.76 20.22 -17.37
CA GLU A 236 -1.59 20.84 -16.77
C GLU A 236 -0.58 19.77 -16.34
N TYR A 237 0.71 20.02 -16.61
CA TYR A 237 1.81 19.15 -16.18
C TYR A 237 2.71 19.93 -15.23
N LEU A 238 2.87 19.43 -14.00
CA LEU A 238 3.74 20.01 -12.99
C LEU A 238 4.88 19.03 -12.70
N ILE A 239 6.04 19.26 -13.32
CA ILE A 239 7.21 18.39 -13.17
C ILE A 239 8.23 19.04 -12.24
N ASN A 240 8.54 18.37 -11.13
CA ASN A 240 9.38 18.87 -10.05
C ASN A 240 9.06 20.34 -9.70
N PRO A 241 7.81 20.69 -9.34
CA PRO A 241 7.39 22.08 -9.15
C PRO A 241 8.12 22.81 -8.02
N THR A 242 8.76 22.08 -7.11
CA THR A 242 9.63 22.63 -6.06
C THR A 242 11.04 23.00 -6.57
N GLY A 243 11.30 22.80 -7.87
CA GLY A 243 12.60 22.97 -8.49
C GLY A 243 13.46 21.70 -8.34
N ARG A 244 14.49 21.78 -7.50
CA ARG A 244 15.53 20.73 -7.42
C ARG A 244 15.18 19.68 -6.38
N PHE A 245 15.23 18.40 -6.75
CA PHE A 245 14.98 17.26 -5.85
C PHE A 245 16.16 16.28 -5.88
N VAL A 246 17.31 16.70 -5.34
CA VAL A 246 18.52 15.86 -5.29
C VAL A 246 18.56 15.01 -4.01
N VAL A 247 18.24 15.63 -2.87
CA VAL A 247 18.18 14.96 -1.57
C VAL A 247 16.78 14.36 -1.40
N GLY A 248 16.67 13.04 -1.42
CA GLY A 248 15.42 12.30 -1.25
C GLY A 248 15.58 11.10 -0.33
N GLY A 249 14.54 10.27 -0.25
CA GLY A 249 14.54 9.08 0.60
C GLY A 249 14.66 9.41 2.08
N PRO A 250 15.15 8.45 2.89
CA PRO A 250 15.36 8.65 4.31
C PRO A 250 16.34 9.79 4.66
N GLN A 251 17.25 10.17 3.75
CA GLN A 251 18.09 11.35 3.95
C GLN A 251 17.24 12.63 4.03
N GLY A 252 16.28 12.77 3.10
CA GLY A 252 15.42 13.95 3.02
C GLY A 252 14.31 13.98 4.07
N ASP A 253 13.72 12.83 4.40
CA ASP A 253 12.52 12.77 5.25
C ASP A 253 12.49 11.49 6.10
N THR A 254 11.77 11.50 7.21
CA THR A 254 11.61 10.33 8.08
C THR A 254 10.54 9.40 7.53
N GLY A 255 10.83 8.10 7.48
CA GLY A 255 9.89 7.05 7.09
C GLY A 255 9.40 6.23 8.27
N LEU A 256 8.11 5.85 8.24
CA LEU A 256 7.55 4.84 9.12
C LEU A 256 6.61 3.90 8.35
N THR A 257 6.55 2.64 8.81
CA THR A 257 5.62 1.63 8.29
C THR A 257 4.17 2.11 8.45
N GLY A 258 3.32 1.83 7.46
CA GLY A 258 1.89 2.12 7.57
C GLY A 258 1.53 3.61 7.51
N ARG A 259 2.41 4.49 7.00
CA ARG A 259 2.12 5.93 6.82
C ARG A 259 1.59 6.28 5.42
N LYS A 260 1.32 5.26 4.60
CA LYS A 260 0.80 5.40 3.23
C LYS A 260 -0.48 4.60 2.99
N ILE A 261 -1.29 4.36 4.03
CA ILE A 261 -2.52 3.52 3.97
C ILE A 261 -3.54 3.94 2.89
N ILE A 262 -3.64 5.23 2.57
CA ILE A 262 -4.54 5.70 1.50
C ILE A 262 -3.94 5.43 0.11
N VAL A 263 -2.62 5.53 -0.03
CA VAL A 263 -1.89 5.11 -1.23
C VAL A 263 -1.98 3.59 -1.39
N ASP A 264 -1.90 2.82 -0.30
CA ASP A 264 -1.99 1.35 -0.34
C ASP A 264 -3.39 0.81 -0.66
N SER A 265 -4.42 1.66 -0.58
CA SER A 265 -5.81 1.27 -0.77
C SER A 265 -6.42 1.89 -2.03
N TYR A 266 -7.23 2.93 -1.87
CA TYR A 266 -8.11 3.45 -2.92
C TYR A 266 -7.89 4.93 -3.23
N GLY A 267 -6.81 5.52 -2.72
CA GLY A 267 -6.39 6.90 -3.03
C GLY A 267 -7.41 7.96 -2.63
N GLY A 268 -8.18 7.71 -1.58
CA GLY A 268 -9.20 8.60 -1.04
C GLY A 268 -10.61 8.34 -1.60
N MET A 269 -10.76 7.45 -2.58
CA MET A 269 -12.08 6.99 -3.02
C MET A 269 -12.58 5.89 -2.08
N GLY A 270 -13.80 6.02 -1.58
CA GLY A 270 -14.32 5.12 -0.55
C GLY A 270 -13.73 5.41 0.84
N ARG A 271 -13.98 4.52 1.80
CA ARG A 271 -13.61 4.68 3.21
C ARG A 271 -12.38 3.83 3.57
N HIS A 272 -11.73 4.18 4.67
CA HIS A 272 -10.60 3.44 5.23
C HIS A 272 -10.78 3.27 6.74
N GLY A 273 -10.44 2.09 7.28
CA GLY A 273 -10.69 1.76 8.69
C GLY A 273 -9.54 2.06 9.64
N GLY A 274 -8.37 2.44 9.10
CA GLY A 274 -7.22 2.96 9.86
C GLY A 274 -6.06 1.97 10.00
N GLY A 275 -6.30 0.67 9.88
CA GLY A 275 -5.26 -0.35 9.97
C GLY A 275 -4.29 -0.35 8.80
N ALA A 276 -2.98 -0.34 9.07
CA ALA A 276 -1.92 -0.56 8.09
C ALA A 276 -1.77 -2.04 7.71
N PHE A 277 -1.11 -2.33 6.58
CA PHE A 277 -0.97 -3.68 6.02
C PHE A 277 0.42 -4.31 6.20
N SER A 278 1.48 -3.58 5.85
CA SER A 278 2.84 -4.11 5.78
C SER A 278 3.33 -4.61 7.14
N GLY A 279 4.15 -5.67 7.16
CA GLY A 279 4.71 -6.23 8.39
C GLY A 279 3.73 -7.06 9.23
N LYS A 280 2.46 -7.17 8.81
CA LYS A 280 1.44 -7.95 9.51
C LYS A 280 1.16 -9.28 8.82
N ASP A 281 1.20 -10.37 9.57
CA ASP A 281 0.81 -11.69 9.07
C ASP A 281 -0.71 -11.78 8.82
N PRO A 282 -1.19 -12.78 8.03
CA PRO A 282 -2.59 -12.87 7.61
C PRO A 282 -3.61 -13.04 8.74
N THR A 283 -3.18 -13.29 9.98
CA THR A 283 -4.08 -13.41 11.13
C THR A 283 -4.47 -12.06 11.74
N LYS A 284 -3.78 -10.98 11.34
CA LYS A 284 -4.17 -9.60 11.65
C LYS A 284 -5.23 -9.16 10.65
N VAL A 285 -6.45 -8.98 11.15
CA VAL A 285 -7.63 -8.66 10.34
C VAL A 285 -7.49 -7.36 9.56
N ASP A 286 -6.68 -6.39 10.02
CA ASP A 286 -6.39 -5.16 9.28
C ASP A 286 -5.95 -5.42 7.85
N ARG A 287 -5.15 -6.48 7.65
CA ARG A 287 -4.65 -6.88 6.33
C ARG A 287 -5.62 -7.85 5.66
N SER A 288 -5.92 -8.98 6.32
CA SER A 288 -6.67 -10.06 5.69
C SER A 288 -8.14 -9.73 5.43
N ALA A 289 -8.82 -9.04 6.35
CA ALA A 289 -10.21 -8.65 6.15
C ALA A 289 -10.34 -7.48 5.16
N ALA A 290 -9.37 -6.56 5.09
CA ALA A 290 -9.33 -5.55 4.03
C ALA A 290 -9.15 -6.19 2.65
N TYR A 291 -8.28 -7.19 2.53
CA TYR A 291 -8.09 -7.94 1.27
C TYR A 291 -9.34 -8.73 0.89
N MET A 292 -10.01 -9.36 1.87
CA MET A 292 -11.28 -10.04 1.64
C MET A 292 -12.37 -9.05 1.21
N ALA A 293 -12.46 -7.88 1.85
CA ALA A 293 -13.45 -6.88 1.49
C ALA A 293 -13.24 -6.39 0.05
N ARG A 294 -11.98 -6.15 -0.35
CA ARG A 294 -11.62 -5.84 -1.74
C ARG A 294 -12.02 -6.97 -2.68
N TRP A 295 -11.72 -8.22 -2.32
CA TRP A 295 -12.05 -9.39 -3.14
C TRP A 295 -13.56 -9.48 -3.41
N VAL A 296 -14.36 -9.32 -2.37
CA VAL A 296 -15.83 -9.36 -2.47
C VAL A 296 -16.36 -8.19 -3.30
N ALA A 297 -15.97 -6.94 -3.00
CA ALA A 297 -16.41 -5.76 -3.75
C ALA A 297 -16.05 -5.88 -5.24
N LYS A 298 -14.84 -6.38 -5.54
CA LYS A 298 -14.39 -6.62 -6.91
C LYS A 298 -15.27 -7.65 -7.63
N ASN A 299 -15.67 -8.73 -6.95
CA ASN A 299 -16.56 -9.74 -7.54
C ASN A 299 -17.98 -9.20 -7.80
N VAL A 300 -18.50 -8.33 -6.92
CA VAL A 300 -19.80 -7.66 -7.15
C VAL A 300 -19.79 -6.85 -8.44
N VAL A 301 -18.75 -6.01 -8.64
CA VAL A 301 -18.63 -5.18 -9.84
C VAL A 301 -18.32 -6.04 -11.07
N ALA A 302 -17.42 -7.02 -10.96
CA ALA A 302 -17.06 -7.92 -12.06
C ALA A 302 -18.26 -8.75 -12.56
N ALA A 303 -19.17 -9.14 -11.67
CA ALA A 303 -20.40 -9.84 -12.01
C ALA A 303 -21.48 -8.92 -12.64
N GLY A 304 -21.21 -7.62 -12.78
CA GLY A 304 -22.14 -6.65 -13.35
C GLY A 304 -23.34 -6.34 -12.46
N LEU A 305 -23.25 -6.63 -11.15
CA LEU A 305 -24.34 -6.38 -10.20
C LEU A 305 -24.45 -4.89 -9.82
N ALA A 306 -23.34 -4.16 -9.90
CA ALA A 306 -23.25 -2.71 -9.70
C ALA A 306 -22.03 -2.16 -10.47
N SER A 307 -21.99 -0.85 -10.76
CA SER A 307 -20.78 -0.22 -11.32
C SER A 307 -19.81 0.28 -10.25
N LYS A 308 -20.30 0.50 -9.01
CA LYS A 308 -19.51 0.82 -7.82
C LYS A 308 -19.99 -0.04 -6.65
N CYS A 309 -19.08 -0.51 -5.82
CA CYS A 309 -19.40 -1.26 -4.62
C CYS A 309 -18.37 -0.97 -3.53
N GLU A 310 -18.83 -0.58 -2.36
CA GLU A 310 -18.07 -0.59 -1.12
C GLU A 310 -18.61 -1.64 -0.17
N LEU A 311 -17.71 -2.34 0.51
CA LEU A 311 -18.00 -3.30 1.56
C LEU A 311 -17.30 -2.87 2.84
N GLN A 312 -17.98 -2.97 3.97
CA GLN A 312 -17.39 -2.82 5.29
C GLN A 312 -17.46 -4.14 6.06
N PHE A 313 -16.36 -4.51 6.69
CA PHE A 313 -16.33 -5.47 7.78
C PHE A 313 -15.94 -4.78 9.09
N ALA A 314 -16.55 -5.22 10.19
CA ALA A 314 -16.11 -4.87 11.54
C ALA A 314 -15.88 -6.15 12.34
N TYR A 315 -14.78 -6.19 13.09
CA TYR A 315 -14.44 -7.30 13.98
C TYR A 315 -14.30 -6.81 15.42
N ALA A 316 -14.72 -7.66 16.35
CA ALA A 316 -14.40 -7.53 17.77
C ALA A 316 -13.25 -8.47 18.12
N ILE A 317 -12.34 -8.01 18.97
CA ILE A 317 -11.17 -8.79 19.40
C ILE A 317 -11.58 -10.17 19.96
N GLY A 318 -10.90 -11.22 19.51
CA GLY A 318 -11.16 -12.60 19.94
C GLY A 318 -12.44 -13.24 19.39
N HIS A 319 -13.26 -12.53 18.60
CA HIS A 319 -14.46 -13.06 17.96
C HIS A 319 -14.15 -13.50 16.51
N PRO A 320 -14.56 -14.71 16.08
CA PRO A 320 -14.25 -15.24 14.75
C PRO A 320 -15.06 -14.61 13.61
N ASP A 321 -16.33 -14.29 13.87
CA ASP A 321 -17.26 -13.80 12.85
C ASP A 321 -17.29 -12.25 12.86
N PRO A 322 -17.54 -11.58 11.72
CA PRO A 322 -17.68 -10.13 11.72
C PRO A 322 -18.92 -9.70 12.51
N VAL A 323 -18.78 -8.64 13.32
CA VAL A 323 -19.90 -8.07 14.09
C VAL A 323 -20.85 -7.26 13.19
N SER A 324 -20.35 -6.76 12.05
CA SER A 324 -21.17 -6.15 11.02
C SER A 324 -20.58 -6.38 9.62
N VAL A 325 -21.48 -6.47 8.65
CA VAL A 325 -21.19 -6.49 7.21
C VAL A 325 -22.13 -5.48 6.54
N SER A 326 -21.56 -4.44 5.91
CA SER A 326 -22.34 -3.42 5.20
C SER A 326 -21.92 -3.36 3.74
N VAL A 327 -22.88 -3.13 2.83
CA VAL A 327 -22.67 -2.97 1.38
C VAL A 327 -23.29 -1.64 0.97
N ASP A 328 -22.57 -0.85 0.18
CA ASP A 328 -23.06 0.38 -0.44
C ASP A 328 -22.70 0.37 -1.93
N THR A 329 -23.69 0.40 -2.81
CA THR A 329 -23.46 0.45 -4.27
C THR A 329 -23.56 1.86 -4.85
N PHE A 330 -23.72 2.88 -4.00
CA PHE A 330 -23.83 4.29 -4.40
C PHE A 330 -24.94 4.52 -5.43
N GLY A 331 -26.05 3.77 -5.32
CA GLY A 331 -27.18 3.84 -6.25
C GLY A 331 -26.93 3.22 -7.63
N THR A 332 -25.85 2.43 -7.79
CA THR A 332 -25.48 1.84 -9.08
C THR A 332 -25.88 0.38 -9.24
N ALA A 333 -26.52 -0.22 -8.23
CA ALA A 333 -26.98 -1.60 -8.28
C ALA A 333 -28.00 -1.83 -9.41
N ARG A 334 -27.87 -2.96 -10.11
CA ARG A 334 -28.81 -3.45 -11.13
C ARG A 334 -29.87 -4.38 -10.58
N VAL A 335 -29.73 -4.76 -9.32
CA VAL A 335 -30.67 -5.58 -8.53
C VAL A 335 -30.79 -4.96 -7.14
N PRO A 336 -31.85 -5.25 -6.36
CA PRO A 336 -31.95 -4.77 -4.98
C PRO A 336 -30.70 -5.15 -4.16
N GLU A 337 -30.14 -4.21 -3.41
CA GLU A 337 -28.90 -4.40 -2.65
C GLU A 337 -29.01 -5.56 -1.65
N GLU A 338 -30.20 -5.83 -1.12
CA GLU A 338 -30.46 -6.95 -0.23
C GLU A 338 -30.16 -8.30 -0.89
N ARG A 339 -30.33 -8.41 -2.22
CA ARG A 339 -29.94 -9.62 -2.97
C ARG A 339 -28.42 -9.75 -3.06
N ILE A 340 -27.70 -8.64 -3.22
CA ILE A 340 -26.24 -8.62 -3.25
C ILE A 340 -25.71 -9.03 -1.88
N ILE A 341 -26.23 -8.43 -0.80
CA ILE A 341 -25.86 -8.77 0.59
C ILE A 341 -26.10 -10.26 0.89
N ARG A 342 -27.26 -10.80 0.50
CA ARG A 342 -27.55 -12.25 0.68
C ARG A 342 -26.59 -13.14 -0.10
N ALA A 343 -26.23 -12.76 -1.33
CA ALA A 343 -25.27 -13.51 -2.13
C ALA A 343 -23.87 -13.48 -1.49
N ILE A 344 -23.43 -12.32 -0.99
CA ILE A 344 -22.15 -12.17 -0.30
C ILE A 344 -22.09 -13.10 0.92
N LYS A 345 -23.06 -13.01 1.83
CA LYS A 345 -23.11 -13.82 3.06
C LYS A 345 -23.20 -15.33 2.81
N ARG A 346 -23.64 -15.76 1.61
CA ARG A 346 -23.73 -17.17 1.23
C ARG A 346 -22.43 -17.70 0.62
N LEU A 347 -21.71 -16.85 -0.11
CA LEU A 347 -20.56 -17.26 -0.93
C LEU A 347 -19.22 -17.06 -0.23
N PHE A 348 -19.13 -16.13 0.71
CA PHE A 348 -17.92 -15.74 1.44
C PHE A 348 -18.14 -15.88 2.94
#